data_AF-A0A660VYP6-F1
#
_entry.id   AF-A0A660VYP6-F1
#
_cell.length_a   1.000
_cell.length_b   1.000
_cell.length_c   1.000
_cell.angle_alpha   90.00
_cell.angle_beta   90.00
_cell.angle_gamma   90.00
#
_symmetry.space_group_name_H-M   'P 1'
#
loop_
_entity.id
_entity.type
_entity.pdbx_description
1 polymer ?
#
loop_
_entity_poly.entity_id
_entity_poly.type
_entity_poly.pdbx_seq_one_letter_code
_entity_poly.pdbx_strand_id
1 'polypeptide(L)'
;MPSTSSCRPRRAPRPGLGPGPPPSRGPARAEVGEPAMSAPGETLLPDPADALPLRDLGRVGYREAWELQQQLLEQRAAGSVGDLALVCEHEPVITTGRGTADDFLREQRFEVLAVERGGEATYHGPGQIVIYPIVALAPGARDLRRYLRALELALVDVVRPLGLDAGVLDGATGLWVDGARKLASIGVAARRWITWHGLALNHETDLSHFEAIAPCGYEASIMTSLRRELGHACPTRAALVDALGRALNARLAPLRAPAPGGALPHQPEGTRA
;
A
#
# COMPACT_ATOMS: atom_id res chain seq x y z
N MET A 1 49.20 35.23 27.67
CA MET A 1 49.40 35.23 29.15
C MET A 1 49.01 36.63 29.61
N PRO A 2 47.85 36.81 30.25
CA PRO A 2 47.81 36.71 31.71
C PRO A 2 46.63 35.91 32.26
N SER A 3 46.75 35.64 33.56
CA SER A 3 46.08 34.65 34.38
C SER A 3 44.60 34.89 34.64
N THR A 4 43.85 33.79 34.58
CA THR A 4 42.53 33.59 35.17
C THR A 4 42.55 33.78 36.69
N SER A 5 41.66 34.60 37.23
CA SER A 5 41.27 34.57 38.64
C SER A 5 39.77 34.27 38.75
N SER A 6 39.48 33.10 39.32
CA SER A 6 38.17 32.52 39.52
C SER A 6 37.50 33.15 40.73
N CYS A 7 36.33 33.78 40.54
CA CYS A 7 35.44 34.16 41.64
C CYS A 7 34.13 33.38 41.50
N ARG A 8 33.96 32.31 42.30
CA ARG A 8 32.71 31.55 42.41
C ARG A 8 31.78 32.24 43.41
N PRO A 9 30.50 32.50 43.08
CA PRO A 9 29.53 32.94 44.07
C PRO A 9 29.08 31.77 44.96
N ARG A 10 29.07 32.01 46.27
CA ARG A 10 28.68 31.07 47.34
C ARG A 10 27.19 30.70 47.22
N ARG A 11 26.89 29.39 47.23
CA ARG A 11 25.52 28.84 47.33
C ARG A 11 24.99 29.03 48.75
N ALA A 12 23.76 29.52 48.86
CA ALA A 12 23.00 29.56 50.10
C ALA A 12 22.62 28.13 50.58
N PRO A 13 22.51 27.88 51.90
CA PRO A 13 22.19 26.56 52.43
C PRO A 13 20.71 26.21 52.22
N ARG A 14 20.43 24.96 51.85
CA ARG A 14 19.07 24.41 51.76
C ARG A 14 18.54 24.10 53.16
N PRO A 15 17.25 24.38 53.47
CA PRO A 15 16.65 23.97 54.72
C PRO A 15 16.43 22.45 54.75
N GLY A 16 16.76 21.83 55.88
CA GLY A 16 16.68 20.39 56.09
C GLY A 16 15.23 19.89 56.14
N LEU A 17 14.98 18.81 55.41
CA LEU A 17 13.74 18.03 55.50
C LEU A 17 13.88 17.03 56.65
N GLY A 18 13.01 17.16 57.66
CA GLY A 18 12.90 16.21 58.77
C GLY A 18 12.35 14.85 58.32
N PRO A 19 12.48 13.81 59.17
CA PRO A 19 12.08 12.45 58.81
C PRO A 19 10.56 12.33 58.69
N GLY A 20 10.11 11.72 57.59
CA GLY A 20 8.69 11.43 57.33
C GLY A 20 8.14 10.31 58.23
N PRO A 21 6.82 10.23 58.40
CA PRO A 21 6.16 9.26 59.28
C PRO A 21 6.26 7.82 58.76
N PRO A 22 6.20 6.81 59.64
CA PRO A 22 6.31 5.40 59.26
C PRO A 22 5.06 4.90 58.50
N PRO A 23 5.21 3.87 57.65
CA PRO A 23 4.12 3.37 56.82
C PRO A 23 3.08 2.58 57.62
N SER A 24 1.80 2.82 57.32
CA SER A 24 0.67 2.08 57.86
C SER A 24 0.54 0.69 57.20
N ARG A 25 0.32 -0.34 58.02
CA ARG A 25 -0.02 -1.70 57.57
C ARG A 25 -1.51 -1.75 57.21
N GLY A 26 -1.80 -2.10 55.95
CA GLY A 26 -3.13 -2.45 55.43
C GLY A 26 -3.17 -3.89 54.89
N PRO A 27 -4.36 -4.48 54.68
CA PRO A 27 -4.63 -5.89 54.98
C PRO A 27 -4.28 -6.90 53.87
N ALA A 28 -4.49 -8.17 54.24
CA ALA A 28 -4.08 -9.42 53.59
C ALA A 28 -4.45 -9.57 52.10
N ARG A 29 -3.60 -10.37 51.42
CA ARG A 29 -3.69 -10.79 50.02
C ARG A 29 -5.07 -11.33 49.66
N ALA A 30 -5.71 -10.73 48.66
CA ALA A 30 -6.75 -11.36 47.87
C ALA A 30 -6.11 -11.95 46.60
N GLU A 31 -6.36 -13.23 46.36
CA GLU A 31 -5.96 -13.93 45.15
C GLU A 31 -6.60 -13.26 43.92
N VAL A 32 -5.77 -12.81 42.99
CA VAL A 32 -6.22 -12.31 41.69
C VAL A 32 -6.48 -13.53 40.83
N GLY A 33 -7.76 -13.89 40.67
CA GLY A 33 -8.18 -14.87 39.67
C GLY A 33 -7.76 -14.41 38.28
N GLU A 34 -7.17 -15.32 37.51
CA GLU A 34 -6.78 -15.09 36.13
C GLU A 34 -7.98 -14.60 35.30
N PRO A 35 -7.83 -13.57 34.44
CA PRO A 35 -8.91 -13.21 33.54
C PRO A 35 -9.11 -14.34 32.54
N ALA A 36 -10.33 -14.88 32.50
CA ALA A 36 -10.77 -15.84 31.51
C ALA A 36 -10.54 -15.27 30.10
N MET A 37 -9.63 -15.91 29.36
CA MET A 37 -9.42 -15.70 27.93
C MET A 37 -10.74 -15.95 27.20
N SER A 38 -11.42 -14.89 26.74
CA SER A 38 -12.52 -15.04 25.79
C SER A 38 -11.97 -15.65 24.51
N ALA A 39 -12.60 -16.70 24.01
CA ALA A 39 -12.25 -17.38 22.77
C ALA A 39 -12.03 -16.37 21.61
N PRO A 40 -11.09 -16.65 20.68
CA PRO A 40 -10.95 -15.84 19.48
C PRO A 40 -12.26 -15.91 18.70
N GLY A 41 -12.90 -14.75 18.50
CA GLY A 41 -14.07 -14.64 17.66
C GLY A 41 -13.76 -15.24 16.29
N GLU A 42 -14.63 -16.12 15.82
CA GLU A 42 -14.56 -16.68 14.46
C GLU A 42 -14.35 -15.53 13.49
N THR A 43 -13.15 -15.45 12.92
CA THR A 43 -12.92 -14.61 11.76
C THR A 43 -13.68 -15.28 10.63
N LEU A 44 -14.90 -14.81 10.40
CA LEU A 44 -15.71 -15.26 9.28
C LEU A 44 -14.84 -15.10 8.03
N LEU A 45 -14.44 -16.22 7.43
CA LEU A 45 -13.74 -16.19 6.16
C LEU A 45 -14.65 -15.40 5.20
N PRO A 46 -14.11 -14.41 4.47
CA PRO A 46 -14.92 -13.63 3.54
C PRO A 46 -15.63 -14.59 2.59
N ASP A 47 -16.90 -14.31 2.30
CA ASP A 47 -17.67 -15.06 1.31
C ASP A 47 -16.82 -15.18 0.03
N PRO A 48 -16.66 -16.37 -0.59
CA PRO A 48 -15.98 -16.50 -1.88
C PRO A 48 -16.55 -15.55 -2.96
N ALA A 49 -17.81 -15.09 -2.84
CA ALA A 49 -18.41 -14.05 -3.68
C ALA A 49 -17.83 -12.64 -3.44
N ASP A 50 -17.21 -12.40 -2.27
CA ASP A 50 -16.50 -11.19 -1.86
C ASP A 50 -14.98 -11.30 -2.05
N ALA A 51 -14.45 -12.35 -2.69
CA ALA A 51 -13.03 -12.40 -3.02
C ALA A 51 -12.68 -11.33 -4.07
N LEU A 52 -11.48 -10.75 -4.01
CA LEU A 52 -10.87 -9.99 -5.11
C LEU A 52 -9.94 -10.95 -5.87
N PRO A 53 -10.39 -11.58 -6.97
CA PRO A 53 -9.55 -12.52 -7.69
C PRO A 53 -8.32 -11.81 -8.25
N LEU A 54 -7.14 -12.41 -8.09
CA LEU A 54 -5.92 -11.97 -8.76
C LEU A 54 -5.72 -12.78 -10.04
N ARG A 55 -5.47 -12.06 -11.14
CA ARG A 55 -5.08 -12.64 -12.42
C ARG A 55 -3.65 -12.24 -12.75
N ASP A 56 -2.75 -13.23 -12.73
CA ASP A 56 -1.35 -13.02 -13.10
C ASP A 56 -1.18 -13.07 -14.62
N LEU A 57 -0.64 -11.99 -15.18
CA LEU A 57 -0.33 -11.86 -16.60
C LEU A 57 1.13 -12.20 -16.90
N GLY A 58 1.95 -12.46 -15.88
CA GLY A 58 3.39 -12.62 -16.03
C GLY A 58 4.04 -11.31 -16.48
N ARG A 59 4.92 -11.39 -17.47
CA ARG A 59 5.54 -10.23 -18.09
C ARG A 59 4.79 -9.81 -19.34
N VAL A 60 4.45 -8.53 -19.45
CA VAL A 60 3.59 -8.01 -20.51
C VAL A 60 3.97 -6.58 -20.89
N GLY A 61 3.79 -6.24 -22.17
CA GLY A 61 3.95 -4.85 -22.63
C GLY A 61 2.96 -3.90 -21.93
N TYR A 62 3.38 -2.67 -21.67
CA TYR A 62 2.53 -1.73 -20.92
C TYR A 62 1.20 -1.45 -21.63
N ARG A 63 1.23 -1.23 -22.95
CA ARG A 63 0.03 -0.93 -23.75
C ARG A 63 -0.98 -2.09 -23.73
N GLU A 64 -0.51 -3.33 -23.84
CA GLU A 64 -1.36 -4.53 -23.79
C GLU A 64 -2.07 -4.65 -22.42
N ALA A 65 -1.33 -4.46 -21.32
CA ALA A 65 -1.93 -4.47 -19.98
C ALA A 65 -2.89 -3.29 -19.76
N TRP A 66 -2.60 -2.12 -20.32
CA TRP A 66 -3.49 -0.96 -20.27
C TRP A 66 -4.78 -1.22 -21.06
N GLU A 67 -4.70 -1.76 -22.28
CA GLU A 67 -5.87 -2.13 -23.08
C GLU A 67 -6.77 -3.14 -22.34
N LEU A 68 -6.17 -4.14 -21.69
CA LEU A 68 -6.92 -5.09 -20.86
C LEU A 68 -7.60 -4.39 -19.67
N GLN A 69 -6.92 -3.47 -19.00
CA GLN A 69 -7.54 -2.67 -17.93
C GLN A 69 -8.76 -1.90 -18.45
N GLN A 70 -8.66 -1.25 -19.62
CA GLN A 70 -9.76 -0.48 -20.20
C GLN A 70 -10.94 -1.38 -20.58
N GLN A 71 -10.69 -2.56 -21.15
CA GLN A 71 -11.73 -3.54 -21.45
C GLN A 71 -12.46 -4.00 -20.19
N LEU A 72 -11.72 -4.36 -19.14
CA LEU A 72 -12.27 -4.81 -17.87
C LEU A 72 -13.01 -3.70 -17.13
N LEU A 73 -12.54 -2.45 -17.23
CA LEU A 73 -13.22 -1.27 -16.71
C LEU A 73 -14.63 -1.13 -17.31
N GLU A 74 -14.76 -1.28 -18.63
CA GLU A 74 -16.05 -1.23 -19.32
C GLU A 74 -16.95 -2.42 -18.98
N GLN A 75 -16.39 -3.64 -18.96
CA GLN A 75 -17.14 -4.83 -18.57
C GLN A 75 -17.64 -4.74 -17.13
N ARG A 76 -16.81 -4.19 -16.23
CA ARG A 76 -17.19 -3.98 -14.84
C ARG A 76 -18.28 -2.93 -14.71
N ALA A 77 -18.22 -1.86 -15.51
CA ALA A 77 -19.25 -0.84 -15.59
C ALA A 77 -20.59 -1.38 -16.11
N ALA A 78 -20.55 -2.33 -17.04
CA ALA A 78 -21.71 -3.03 -17.58
C ALA A 78 -22.23 -4.14 -16.64
N GLY A 79 -21.52 -4.46 -15.55
CA GLY A 79 -21.87 -5.55 -14.64
C GLY A 79 -21.63 -6.95 -15.21
N SER A 80 -20.88 -7.06 -16.32
CA SER A 80 -20.56 -8.34 -16.97
C SER A 80 -19.43 -9.11 -16.27
N VAL A 81 -18.63 -8.42 -15.46
CA VAL A 81 -17.59 -9.01 -14.60
C VAL A 81 -17.67 -8.41 -13.20
N GLY A 82 -17.22 -9.17 -12.20
CA GLY A 82 -17.01 -8.69 -10.84
C GLY A 82 -15.74 -7.85 -10.70
N ASP A 83 -15.49 -7.36 -9.48
CA ASP A 83 -14.22 -6.73 -9.12
C ASP A 83 -13.08 -7.74 -9.23
N LEU A 84 -11.91 -7.31 -9.72
CA LEU A 84 -10.71 -8.15 -9.81
C LEU A 84 -9.43 -7.31 -9.75
N ALA A 85 -8.28 -7.96 -9.57
CA ALA A 85 -6.98 -7.32 -9.70
C ALA A 85 -6.12 -8.05 -10.73
N LEU A 86 -5.46 -7.30 -11.61
CA LEU A 86 -4.40 -7.83 -12.46
C LEU A 86 -3.06 -7.73 -11.72
N VAL A 87 -2.18 -8.69 -11.90
CA VAL A 87 -0.79 -8.61 -11.44
C VAL A 87 0.16 -8.94 -12.59
N CYS A 88 1.22 -8.17 -12.71
CA CYS A 88 2.20 -8.33 -13.79
C CYS A 88 3.56 -7.71 -13.45
N GLU A 89 4.51 -7.94 -14.35
CA GLU A 89 5.70 -7.12 -14.53
C GLU A 89 5.64 -6.51 -15.94
N HIS A 90 6.25 -5.36 -16.14
CA HIS A 90 6.34 -4.75 -17.47
C HIS A 90 7.70 -4.93 -18.12
N GLU A 91 7.73 -4.85 -19.44
CA GLU A 91 8.95 -4.43 -20.14
C GLU A 91 9.33 -3.00 -19.71
N PRO A 92 10.63 -2.62 -19.76
CA PRO A 92 11.08 -1.30 -19.32
C PRO A 92 10.30 -0.14 -19.97
N VAL A 93 9.64 0.67 -19.16
CA VAL A 93 8.80 1.78 -19.62
C VAL A 93 8.75 2.89 -18.58
N ILE A 94 8.64 4.13 -19.04
CA ILE A 94 8.30 5.29 -18.21
C ILE A 94 6.85 5.66 -18.48
N THR A 95 6.07 5.89 -17.43
CA THR A 95 4.70 6.40 -17.55
C THR A 95 4.59 7.76 -16.88
N THR A 96 3.89 8.70 -17.51
CA THR A 96 3.62 10.03 -16.96
C THR A 96 2.16 10.13 -16.53
N GLY A 97 1.95 10.46 -15.25
CA GLY A 97 0.61 10.75 -14.73
C GLY A 97 0.26 12.24 -14.85
N ARG A 98 -0.96 12.59 -14.44
CA ARG A 98 -1.51 13.96 -14.56
C ARG A 98 -0.72 15.05 -13.82
N GLY A 99 0.13 14.70 -12.86
CA GLY A 99 0.94 15.65 -12.09
C GLY A 99 2.38 15.81 -12.59
N THR A 100 2.73 15.15 -13.70
CA THR A 100 4.12 15.14 -14.19
C THR A 100 4.53 16.53 -14.69
N ALA A 101 5.69 17.03 -14.23
CA ALA A 101 6.30 18.26 -14.73
C ALA A 101 6.94 18.06 -16.12
N ASP A 102 7.10 19.12 -16.90
CA ASP A 102 7.63 19.04 -18.27
C ASP A 102 9.11 18.61 -18.32
N ASP A 103 9.89 18.92 -17.28
CA ASP A 103 11.32 18.64 -17.16
C ASP A 103 11.62 17.33 -16.39
N PHE A 104 10.62 16.45 -16.26
CA PHE A 104 10.76 15.20 -15.52
C PHE A 104 11.82 14.26 -16.11
N LEU A 105 12.08 14.32 -17.42
CA LEU A 105 12.93 13.36 -18.11
C LEU A 105 14.39 13.83 -18.07
N ARG A 106 15.26 13.02 -17.46
CA ARG A 106 16.71 13.27 -17.41
C ARG A 106 17.43 12.60 -18.57
N GLU A 107 16.98 11.42 -18.97
CA GLU A 107 17.58 10.65 -20.05
C GLU A 107 16.51 9.85 -20.81
N GLN A 108 16.48 9.96 -22.14
CA GLN A 108 15.55 9.21 -22.99
C GLN A 108 16.03 7.76 -23.21
N ARG A 109 15.95 6.93 -22.16
CA ARG A 109 16.36 5.51 -22.19
C ARG A 109 15.25 4.52 -22.52
N PHE A 110 14.01 4.88 -22.23
CA PHE A 110 12.86 3.98 -22.32
C PHE A 110 11.71 4.65 -23.09
N GLU A 111 10.73 3.85 -23.55
CA GLU A 111 9.47 4.41 -24.07
C GLU A 111 8.79 5.23 -22.97
N VAL A 112 8.25 6.40 -23.32
CA VAL A 112 7.51 7.28 -22.41
C VAL A 112 6.05 7.30 -22.84
N LEU A 113 5.15 6.93 -21.91
CA LEU A 113 3.72 6.85 -22.14
C LEU A 113 2.95 7.79 -21.21
N ALA A 114 2.21 8.73 -21.77
CA ALA A 114 1.25 9.52 -21.01
C ALA A 114 0.01 8.68 -20.71
N VAL A 115 -0.41 8.68 -19.44
CA VAL A 115 -1.51 7.85 -18.93
C VAL A 115 -2.40 8.62 -17.97
N GLU A 116 -3.58 8.09 -17.71
CA GLU A 116 -4.62 8.82 -16.99
C GLU A 116 -4.41 8.85 -15.48
N ARG A 117 -3.51 8.05 -14.89
CA ARG A 117 -3.33 7.99 -13.42
C ARG A 117 -2.92 9.32 -12.80
N GLY A 118 -3.26 9.48 -11.52
CA GLY A 118 -2.64 10.50 -10.67
C GLY A 118 -1.14 10.25 -10.45
N GLY A 119 -0.50 11.24 -9.82
CA GLY A 119 0.93 11.23 -9.55
C GLY A 119 1.77 11.69 -10.74
N GLU A 120 3.09 11.67 -10.56
CA GLU A 120 4.08 12.12 -11.54
C GLU A 120 4.64 10.96 -12.38
N ALA A 121 5.75 11.18 -13.09
CA ALA A 121 6.46 10.17 -13.83
C ALA A 121 6.93 9.01 -12.93
N THR A 122 6.88 7.79 -13.45
CA THR A 122 7.45 6.62 -12.77
C THR A 122 7.96 5.60 -13.77
N TYR A 123 8.90 4.77 -13.33
CA TYR A 123 9.45 3.66 -14.09
C TYR A 123 8.76 2.35 -13.71
N HIS A 124 8.51 1.52 -14.72
CA HIS A 124 8.13 0.11 -14.58
C HIS A 124 9.07 -0.78 -15.37
N GLY A 125 9.29 -1.98 -14.86
CA GLY A 125 10.12 -2.95 -15.56
C GLY A 125 10.31 -4.28 -14.82
N PRO A 126 11.26 -5.09 -15.30
CA PRO A 126 11.64 -6.37 -14.70
C PRO A 126 11.88 -6.29 -13.19
N GLY A 127 11.34 -7.24 -12.44
CA GLY A 127 11.52 -7.30 -10.98
C GLY A 127 10.64 -6.32 -10.19
N GLN A 128 9.77 -5.55 -10.85
CA GLN A 128 8.77 -4.71 -10.18
C GLN A 128 7.38 -5.37 -10.25
N ILE A 129 6.79 -5.66 -9.09
CA ILE A 129 5.45 -6.25 -9.02
C ILE A 129 4.43 -5.14 -9.16
N VAL A 130 3.67 -5.15 -10.26
CA VAL A 130 2.63 -4.17 -10.55
C VAL A 130 1.27 -4.82 -10.36
N ILE A 131 0.38 -4.17 -9.61
CA ILE A 131 -0.99 -4.65 -9.36
C ILE A 131 -1.99 -3.57 -9.74
N TYR A 132 -3.01 -3.95 -10.51
CA TYR A 132 -4.09 -3.09 -10.97
C TYR A 132 -5.45 -3.55 -10.45
N PRO A 133 -5.90 -3.07 -9.27
CA PRO A 133 -7.24 -3.37 -8.78
C PRO A 133 -8.29 -2.60 -9.60
N ILE A 134 -9.15 -3.35 -10.28
CA ILE A 134 -10.28 -2.85 -11.06
C ILE A 134 -11.53 -3.07 -10.23
N VAL A 135 -11.86 -2.08 -9.41
CA VAL A 135 -12.92 -2.20 -8.40
C VAL A 135 -13.92 -1.06 -8.50
N ALA A 136 -15.21 -1.37 -8.31
CA ALA A 136 -16.25 -0.35 -8.21
C ALA A 136 -16.39 0.11 -6.76
N LEU A 137 -16.25 1.40 -6.48
CA LEU A 137 -16.43 1.94 -5.12
C LEU A 137 -17.91 2.06 -4.78
N ALA A 138 -18.29 1.53 -3.62
CA ALA A 138 -19.65 1.62 -3.09
C ALA A 138 -20.06 3.09 -2.92
N PRO A 139 -21.35 3.45 -3.09
CA PRO A 139 -21.83 4.83 -2.95
C PRO A 139 -21.35 5.54 -1.67
N GLY A 140 -21.36 4.85 -0.53
CA GLY A 140 -20.89 5.38 0.77
C GLY A 140 -19.36 5.38 0.95
N ALA A 141 -18.60 4.85 0.00
CA ALA A 141 -17.14 4.75 0.03
C ALA A 141 -16.47 5.47 -1.15
N ARG A 142 -17.19 6.34 -1.86
CA ARG A 142 -16.72 7.16 -2.99
C ARG A 142 -15.75 8.26 -2.52
N ASP A 143 -14.55 7.84 -2.14
CA ASP A 143 -13.44 8.70 -1.76
C ASP A 143 -12.13 8.07 -2.24
N LEU A 144 -11.51 8.70 -3.25
CA LEU A 144 -10.25 8.22 -3.81
C LEU A 144 -9.07 8.33 -2.85
N ARG A 145 -9.09 9.26 -1.88
CA ARG A 145 -8.03 9.32 -0.85
C ARG A 145 -8.14 8.14 0.09
N ARG A 146 -9.36 7.78 0.49
CA ARG A 146 -9.61 6.56 1.29
C ARG A 146 -9.19 5.30 0.55
N TYR A 147 -9.48 5.22 -0.75
CA TYR A 147 -9.02 4.12 -1.60
C TYR A 147 -7.49 4.04 -1.71
N LEU A 148 -6.82 5.16 -1.99
CA LEU A 148 -5.36 5.23 -2.03
C LEU A 148 -4.74 4.79 -0.70
N ARG A 149 -5.29 5.27 0.43
CA ARG A 149 -4.84 4.86 1.77
C ARG A 149 -5.02 3.37 2.01
N ALA A 150 -6.08 2.75 1.48
CA ALA A 150 -6.26 1.31 1.58
C ALA A 150 -5.18 0.52 0.81
N LEU A 151 -4.75 1.00 -0.37
CA LEU A 151 -3.63 0.41 -1.12
C LEU A 151 -2.31 0.54 -0.35
N GLU A 152 -2.05 1.72 0.23
CA GLU A 152 -0.88 1.95 1.07
C GLU A 152 -0.85 1.01 2.28
N LEU A 153 -1.98 0.88 2.98
CA LEU A 153 -2.09 0.00 4.14
C LEU A 153 -1.98 -1.48 3.78
N ALA A 154 -2.43 -1.90 2.60
CA ALA A 154 -2.22 -3.27 2.12
C ALA A 154 -0.73 -3.57 1.91
N LEU A 155 0.05 -2.60 1.39
CA LEU A 155 1.50 -2.72 1.30
C LEU A 155 2.16 -2.75 2.68
N VAL A 156 1.70 -1.92 3.62
CA VAL A 156 2.18 -1.92 5.01
C VAL A 156 1.97 -3.29 5.68
N ASP A 157 0.79 -3.89 5.52
CA ASP A 157 0.44 -5.18 6.11
C ASP A 157 1.33 -6.33 5.61
N VAL A 158 1.84 -6.23 4.38
CA VAL A 158 2.74 -7.23 3.80
C VAL A 158 4.19 -6.97 4.17
N VAL A 159 4.63 -5.70 4.17
CA VAL A 159 6.05 -5.37 4.28
C VAL A 159 6.54 -5.30 5.74
N ARG A 160 5.74 -4.78 6.69
CA ARG A 160 6.18 -4.69 8.09
C ARG A 160 6.51 -6.05 8.73
N PRO A 161 5.74 -7.14 8.47
CA PRO A 161 6.10 -8.47 8.96
C PRO A 161 7.44 -9.02 8.44
N LEU A 162 8.00 -8.45 7.37
CA LEU A 162 9.33 -8.80 6.86
C LEU A 162 10.47 -8.16 7.67
N GLY A 163 10.16 -7.37 8.71
CA GLY A 163 11.12 -6.71 9.58
C GLY A 163 11.56 -5.32 9.13
N LEU A 164 10.89 -4.73 8.14
CA LEU A 164 11.15 -3.36 7.68
C LEU A 164 10.26 -2.34 8.41
N ASP A 165 10.82 -1.19 8.77
CA ASP A 165 10.03 -0.05 9.25
C ASP A 165 9.37 0.67 8.06
N ALA A 166 8.33 0.02 7.54
CA ALA A 166 7.58 0.48 6.39
C ALA A 166 6.30 1.22 6.80
N GLY A 167 6.06 2.38 6.19
CA GLY A 167 4.93 3.25 6.50
C GLY A 167 4.53 4.18 5.37
N VAL A 168 3.50 4.98 5.66
CA VAL A 168 3.00 6.03 4.75
C VAL A 168 3.56 7.37 5.18
N LEU A 169 3.99 8.17 4.20
CA LEU A 169 4.48 9.52 4.41
C LEU A 169 3.39 10.52 3.98
N ASP A 170 3.09 11.49 4.86
CA ASP A 170 2.10 12.53 4.54
C ASP A 170 2.58 13.39 3.36
N GLY A 171 1.66 13.69 2.44
CA GLY A 171 1.98 14.40 1.18
C GLY A 171 2.75 13.59 0.13
N ALA A 172 3.19 12.36 0.42
CA ALA A 172 4.02 11.56 -0.49
C ALA A 172 3.46 10.14 -0.68
N THR A 173 2.48 10.01 -1.58
CA THR A 173 1.77 8.74 -1.84
C THR A 173 2.71 7.60 -2.18
N GLY A 174 2.53 6.47 -1.50
CA GLY A 174 3.32 5.25 -1.69
C GLY A 174 3.69 4.58 -0.37
N LEU A 175 4.57 3.59 -0.44
CA LEU A 175 5.16 2.93 0.73
C LEU A 175 6.62 3.37 0.89
N TRP A 176 6.99 3.74 2.11
CA TRP A 176 8.32 4.25 2.46
C TRP A 176 8.94 3.44 3.58
N VAL A 177 10.23 3.16 3.48
CA VAL A 177 11.05 2.53 4.52
C VAL A 177 11.84 3.61 5.26
N ASP A 178 11.84 3.55 6.59
CA ASP A 178 12.45 4.51 7.52
C ASP A 178 12.02 5.97 7.25
N GLY A 179 10.83 6.17 6.67
CA GLY A 179 10.31 7.50 6.30
C GLY A 179 11.12 8.24 5.23
N ALA A 180 12.06 7.58 4.54
CA ALA A 180 12.98 8.24 3.61
C ALA A 180 13.12 7.54 2.25
N ARG A 181 13.00 6.22 2.20
CA ARG A 181 13.23 5.44 0.98
C ARG A 181 11.94 4.88 0.41
N LYS A 182 11.59 5.24 -0.82
CA LYS A 182 10.34 4.81 -1.47
C LYS A 182 10.48 3.40 -2.02
N LEU A 183 9.68 2.49 -1.46
CA LEU A 183 9.64 1.07 -1.81
C LEU A 183 8.53 0.76 -2.83
N ALA A 184 7.43 1.49 -2.80
CA ALA A 184 6.33 1.31 -3.76
C ALA A 184 5.73 2.65 -4.22
N SER A 185 5.43 2.71 -5.51
CA SER A 185 4.68 3.81 -6.13
C SER A 185 3.21 3.45 -6.24
N ILE A 186 2.32 4.43 -6.04
CA ILE A 186 0.88 4.25 -6.21
C ILE A 186 0.35 5.41 -7.06
N GLY A 187 -0.39 5.06 -8.11
CA GLY A 187 -1.03 6.01 -8.98
C GLY A 187 -2.26 5.37 -9.61
N VAL A 188 -3.42 5.97 -9.36
CA VAL A 188 -4.72 5.41 -9.73
C VAL A 188 -5.50 6.40 -10.58
N ALA A 189 -6.41 5.88 -11.39
CA ALA A 189 -7.48 6.65 -12.01
C ALA A 189 -8.82 6.00 -11.68
N ALA A 190 -9.90 6.78 -11.83
CA ALA A 190 -11.25 6.27 -11.66
C ALA A 190 -12.22 6.98 -12.58
N ARG A 191 -13.21 6.23 -13.05
CA ARG A 191 -14.27 6.70 -13.96
C ARG A 191 -15.54 5.98 -13.58
N ARG A 192 -16.64 6.74 -13.40
CA ARG A 192 -17.89 6.21 -12.82
C ARG A 192 -17.66 5.46 -11.49
N TRP A 193 -16.66 5.88 -10.72
CA TRP A 193 -16.23 5.25 -9.47
C TRP A 193 -15.68 3.83 -9.60
N ILE A 194 -15.26 3.43 -10.80
CA ILE A 194 -14.52 2.20 -11.03
C ILE A 194 -13.06 2.55 -11.26
N THR A 195 -12.15 1.89 -10.53
CA THR A 195 -10.73 2.20 -10.50
C THR A 195 -9.95 1.44 -11.58
N TRP A 196 -8.82 1.99 -12.01
CA TRP A 196 -7.76 1.28 -12.73
C TRP A 196 -6.41 1.95 -12.49
N HIS A 197 -5.34 1.40 -13.07
CA HIS A 197 -3.99 1.50 -12.56
C HIS A 197 -3.94 0.98 -11.12
N GLY A 198 -2.98 1.41 -10.29
CA GLY A 198 -2.81 0.79 -8.98
C GLY A 198 -1.47 1.08 -8.35
N LEU A 199 -0.77 0.01 -7.97
CA LEU A 199 0.49 0.06 -7.24
C LEU A 199 1.60 -0.67 -7.97
N ALA A 200 2.84 -0.26 -7.71
CA ALA A 200 4.05 -0.86 -8.22
C ALA A 200 5.07 -1.00 -7.08
N LEU A 201 5.28 -2.23 -6.63
CA LEU A 201 6.21 -2.60 -5.56
C LEU A 201 7.56 -2.96 -6.17
N ASN A 202 8.62 -2.29 -5.72
CA ASN A 202 9.98 -2.66 -6.13
C ASN A 202 10.41 -3.93 -5.38
N HIS A 203 10.44 -5.07 -6.08
CA HIS A 203 10.85 -6.35 -5.51
C HIS A 203 12.33 -6.60 -5.78
N GLU A 204 12.68 -6.92 -7.03
CA GLU A 204 14.05 -7.07 -7.54
C GLU A 204 14.38 -6.03 -8.63
N THR A 205 13.59 -4.95 -8.70
CA THR A 205 13.73 -3.87 -9.69
C THR A 205 15.16 -3.31 -9.75
N ASP A 206 15.68 -3.12 -10.96
CA ASP A 206 16.88 -2.32 -11.18
C ASP A 206 16.58 -0.85 -10.90
N LEU A 207 17.09 -0.37 -9.76
CA LEU A 207 16.81 0.96 -9.26
C LEU A 207 17.55 2.06 -10.05
N SER A 208 18.61 1.72 -10.78
CA SER A 208 19.34 2.68 -11.64
C SER A 208 18.45 3.21 -12.77
N HIS A 209 17.39 2.48 -13.13
CA HIS A 209 16.45 2.90 -14.15
C HIS A 209 15.60 4.11 -13.75
N PHE A 210 15.45 4.36 -12.44
CA PHE A 210 14.80 5.58 -11.96
C PHE A 210 15.65 6.83 -12.21
N GLU A 211 16.95 6.72 -12.47
CA GLU A 211 17.83 7.87 -12.79
C GLU A 211 17.46 8.53 -14.13
N ALA A 212 16.73 7.82 -15.00
CA ALA A 212 16.21 8.38 -16.25
C ALA A 212 15.13 9.46 -16.02
N ILE A 213 14.55 9.54 -14.82
CA ILE A 213 13.50 10.50 -14.46
C ILE A 213 13.84 11.25 -13.17
N ALA A 214 13.19 12.39 -12.95
CA ALA A 214 13.15 13.10 -11.67
C ALA A 214 11.84 12.71 -10.94
N PRO A 215 11.85 11.74 -10.02
CA PRO A 215 10.62 11.29 -9.35
C PRO A 215 10.17 12.28 -8.27
N CYS A 216 9.05 12.98 -8.46
CA CYS A 216 8.38 13.72 -7.38
C CYS A 216 9.22 14.82 -6.72
N GLY A 217 10.10 15.49 -7.48
CA GLY A 217 11.03 16.48 -6.95
C GLY A 217 12.11 15.90 -6.00
N TYR A 218 12.19 14.58 -5.90
CA TYR A 218 13.25 13.87 -5.18
C TYR A 218 14.33 13.39 -6.15
N GLU A 219 15.52 13.17 -5.60
CA GLU A 219 16.58 12.45 -6.30
C GLU A 219 16.20 10.97 -6.46
N ALA A 220 16.54 10.36 -7.60
CA ALA A 220 16.25 8.94 -7.87
C ALA A 220 16.77 7.99 -6.77
N SER A 221 17.78 8.44 -6.00
CA SER A 221 18.36 7.73 -4.85
C SER A 221 17.37 7.43 -3.72
N ILE A 222 16.19 8.08 -3.68
CA ILE A 222 15.14 7.74 -2.73
C ILE A 222 14.55 6.35 -2.99
N MET A 223 14.67 5.81 -4.19
CA MET A 223 14.04 4.53 -4.53
C MET A 223 14.78 3.37 -3.87
N THR A 224 14.02 2.42 -3.32
CA THR A 224 14.54 1.16 -2.79
C THR A 224 13.72 -0.03 -3.28
N SER A 225 14.18 -1.24 -3.00
CA SER A 225 13.53 -2.50 -3.35
C SER A 225 13.60 -3.49 -2.19
N LEU A 226 12.68 -4.46 -2.14
CA LEU A 226 12.72 -5.51 -1.12
C LEU A 226 14.04 -6.27 -1.14
N ARG A 227 14.60 -6.53 -2.33
CA ARG A 227 15.88 -7.21 -2.47
C ARG A 227 17.04 -6.41 -1.90
N ARG A 228 17.01 -5.08 -2.04
CA ARG A 228 18.03 -4.19 -1.45
C ARG A 228 17.93 -4.15 0.07
N GLU A 229 16.71 -4.08 0.61
CA GLU A 229 16.49 -3.97 2.07
C GLU A 229 16.68 -5.31 2.80
N LEU A 230 16.34 -6.45 2.19
CA LEU A 230 16.31 -7.77 2.84
C LEU A 230 17.42 -8.72 2.39
N GLY A 231 18.13 -8.41 1.31
CA GLY A 231 19.16 -9.30 0.75
C GLY A 231 18.60 -10.70 0.43
N HIS A 232 19.22 -11.74 0.97
CA HIS A 232 18.80 -13.14 0.76
C HIS A 232 17.50 -13.52 1.49
N ALA A 233 17.04 -12.70 2.45
CA ALA A 233 15.76 -12.91 3.12
C ALA A 233 14.57 -12.38 2.31
N CYS A 234 14.82 -11.79 1.12
CA CYS A 234 13.77 -11.29 0.24
C CYS A 234 12.83 -12.44 -0.19
N PRO A 235 11.51 -12.35 0.07
CA PRO A 235 10.57 -13.38 -0.35
C PRO A 235 10.48 -13.52 -1.86
N THR A 236 9.99 -14.67 -2.33
CA THR A 236 9.73 -14.88 -3.76
C THR A 236 8.58 -14.03 -4.25
N ARG A 237 8.56 -13.72 -5.56
CA ARG A 237 7.43 -13.02 -6.20
C ARG A 237 6.09 -13.70 -5.90
N ALA A 238 6.02 -15.03 -5.99
CA ALA A 238 4.79 -15.79 -5.72
C ALA A 238 4.28 -15.54 -4.29
N ALA A 239 5.16 -15.63 -3.28
CA ALA A 239 4.78 -15.38 -1.90
C ALA A 239 4.29 -13.94 -1.66
N LEU A 240 4.92 -12.96 -2.32
CA LEU A 240 4.52 -11.56 -2.25
C LEU A 240 3.18 -11.29 -2.93
N VAL A 241 2.96 -11.84 -4.12
CA VAL A 241 1.70 -11.71 -4.87
C VAL A 241 0.54 -12.29 -4.06
N ASP A 242 0.74 -13.47 -3.46
CA ASP A 242 -0.28 -14.10 -2.60
C ASP A 242 -0.58 -13.25 -1.36
N ALA A 243 0.45 -12.73 -0.69
CA ALA A 243 0.28 -11.88 0.49
C ALA A 243 -0.41 -10.55 0.15
N LEU A 244 0.00 -9.90 -0.94
CA LEU A 244 -0.60 -8.67 -1.45
C LEU A 244 -2.05 -8.90 -1.86
N GLY A 245 -2.36 -10.02 -2.51
CA GLY A 245 -3.72 -10.38 -2.89
C GLY A 245 -4.65 -10.46 -1.68
N ARG A 246 -4.22 -11.15 -0.61
CA ARG A 246 -4.97 -11.22 0.66
C ARG A 246 -5.13 -9.85 1.32
N ALA A 247 -4.05 -9.07 1.41
CA ALA A 247 -4.06 -7.75 2.03
C ALA A 247 -4.95 -6.76 1.26
N LEU A 248 -4.86 -6.75 -0.06
CA LEU A 248 -5.72 -5.93 -0.93
C LEU A 248 -7.18 -6.32 -0.80
N ASN A 249 -7.49 -7.63 -0.80
CA ASN A 249 -8.86 -8.08 -0.60
C ASN A 249 -9.42 -7.56 0.73
N ALA A 250 -8.68 -7.74 1.83
CA ALA A 250 -9.12 -7.30 3.16
C ALA A 250 -9.29 -5.77 3.26
N ARG A 251 -8.33 -4.99 2.72
CA ARG A 251 -8.35 -3.53 2.80
C ARG A 251 -9.36 -2.89 1.85
N LEU A 252 -9.66 -3.51 0.72
CA LEU A 252 -10.61 -3.00 -0.27
C LEU A 252 -12.04 -3.50 -0.04
N ALA A 253 -12.26 -4.65 0.61
CA ALA A 253 -13.59 -5.17 0.93
C ALA A 253 -14.59 -4.10 1.45
N PRO A 254 -14.27 -3.27 2.46
CA PRO A 254 -15.23 -2.27 2.97
C PRO A 254 -15.47 -1.07 2.02
N LEU A 255 -14.74 -0.99 0.90
CA LEU A 255 -14.84 0.09 -0.08
C LEU A 255 -15.59 -0.31 -1.35
N ARG A 256 -15.66 -1.61 -1.65
CA ARG A 256 -16.22 -2.13 -2.89
C ARG A 256 -17.74 -2.15 -2.85
N ALA A 257 -18.35 -1.85 -3.98
CA ALA A 257 -19.75 -2.14 -4.22
C ALA A 257 -19.95 -3.66 -4.24
N PRO A 258 -21.15 -4.16 -3.90
CA PRO A 258 -21.47 -5.57 -4.06
C PRO A 258 -21.15 -6.04 -5.48
N ALA A 259 -20.73 -7.29 -5.61
CA ALA A 259 -20.60 -7.92 -6.93
C ALA A 259 -21.95 -7.80 -7.67
N PRO A 260 -21.93 -7.59 -9.00
CA PRO A 260 -23.16 -7.62 -9.77
C PRO A 260 -23.90 -8.92 -9.48
N GLY A 261 -25.10 -8.84 -8.89
CA GLY A 261 -25.88 -10.01 -8.51
C GLY A 261 -26.27 -10.81 -9.74
N GLY A 262 -25.93 -12.10 -9.75
CA GLY A 262 -26.50 -13.05 -10.68
C GLY A 262 -28.00 -13.20 -10.42
N ALA A 263 -28.82 -12.39 -11.07
CA ALA A 263 -30.14 -12.87 -11.45
C ALA A 263 -29.91 -13.93 -12.53
N LEU A 264 -29.98 -15.21 -12.15
CA LEU A 264 -30.23 -16.25 -13.14
C LEU A 264 -31.47 -15.83 -13.93
N PRO A 265 -31.46 -15.88 -15.28
CA PRO A 265 -32.67 -15.60 -16.03
C PRO A 265 -33.76 -16.54 -15.53
N HIS A 266 -34.87 -15.97 -15.05
CA HIS A 266 -36.10 -16.69 -14.78
C HIS A 266 -36.39 -17.55 -16.01
N GLN A 267 -36.27 -18.88 -15.88
CA GLN A 267 -36.85 -19.74 -16.89
C GLN A 267 -38.35 -19.50 -16.89
N PRO A 268 -38.97 -19.27 -18.06
CA PRO A 268 -40.42 -19.15 -18.12
C PRO A 268 -41.02 -20.45 -17.60
N GLU A 269 -41.97 -20.32 -16.67
CA GLU A 269 -42.74 -21.46 -16.16
C GLU A 269 -43.29 -22.22 -17.36
N GLY A 270 -42.82 -23.47 -17.50
CA GLY A 270 -43.29 -24.40 -18.50
C GLY A 270 -44.80 -24.47 -18.44
N THR A 271 -45.42 -24.05 -19.54
CA THR A 271 -46.85 -24.18 -19.78
C THR A 271 -47.23 -25.65 -19.64
N ARG A 272 -48.20 -25.90 -18.75
CA ARG A 272 -48.92 -27.17 -18.65
C ARG A 272 -49.43 -27.58 -20.03
N ALA A 273 -49.15 -28.82 -20.42
CA ALA A 273 -50.00 -29.63 -21.28
C ALA A 273 -49.88 -31.09 -20.82
#